data_AF-A0A661G9Z2-F1
#
_entry.id   AF-A0A661G9Z2-F1
#
_cell.length_a   1.000
_cell.length_b   1.000
_cell.length_c   1.000
_cell.angle_alpha   90.00
_cell.angle_beta   90.00
_cell.angle_gamma   90.00
#
_symmetry.space_group_name_H-M   'P 1'
#
loop_
_entity.id
_entity.type
_entity.pdbx_description
1 polymer ?
#
loop_
_entity_poly.entity_id
_entity_poly.type
_entity_poly.pdbx_seq_one_letter_code
_entity_poly.pdbx_strand_id
1 'polypeptide(L)'
;MHNLGLGFIIFAAAVLAGCSGAPAMQVDNATSPYFRPGPDARVVMLKEVSLQPRQLRAFFQDGQQVDRKAINPHYPNCDLELNTLAHEARSIPPGIYAVTRTVRSHAPLA
;
A
#
# COMPACT_ATOMS: atom_id res chain seq x y z
N MET A 1 18.18 -38.99 -35.14
CA MET A 1 17.97 -37.52 -35.24
C MET A 1 16.76 -37.14 -34.38
N HIS A 2 16.86 -37.12 -33.04
CA HIS A 2 15.71 -36.79 -32.17
C HIS A 2 16.07 -35.92 -30.94
N ASN A 3 17.36 -35.58 -30.72
CA ASN A 3 17.81 -34.94 -29.47
C ASN A 3 17.96 -33.40 -29.56
N LEU A 4 17.79 -32.78 -30.74
CA LEU A 4 17.96 -31.34 -30.89
C LEU A 4 16.72 -30.53 -30.46
N GLY A 5 15.52 -31.09 -30.63
CA GLY A 5 14.26 -30.39 -30.29
C GLY A 5 14.01 -30.26 -28.80
N LEU A 6 14.42 -31.26 -28.00
CA LEU A 6 14.19 -31.26 -26.55
C LEU A 6 15.02 -30.16 -25.85
N GLY A 7 16.26 -29.95 -26.30
CA GLY A 7 17.14 -28.91 -25.75
C GLY A 7 16.62 -27.49 -26.01
N PHE A 8 16.06 -27.24 -27.19
CA PHE A 8 15.48 -25.93 -27.54
C PHE A 8 14.21 -25.63 -26.72
N ILE A 9 13.38 -26.64 -26.46
CA ILE A 9 12.17 -26.50 -25.63
C ILE A 9 12.54 -26.21 -24.17
N ILE A 10 13.53 -26.89 -23.62
CA ILE A 10 14.00 -26.65 -22.24
C ILE A 10 14.61 -25.25 -22.11
N PHE A 11 15.39 -24.81 -23.11
CA PHE A 11 15.98 -23.48 -23.11
C PHE A 11 14.92 -22.38 -23.21
N ALA A 12 13.91 -22.55 -24.08
CA ALA A 12 12.81 -21.59 -24.20
C ALA A 12 11.96 -21.51 -22.92
N ALA A 13 11.69 -22.64 -22.26
CA ALA A 13 10.95 -22.68 -21.00
C ALA A 13 11.73 -21.99 -19.85
N ALA A 14 13.05 -22.15 -19.80
CA ALA A 14 13.90 -21.51 -18.80
C ALA A 14 13.95 -19.98 -18.96
N VAL A 15 13.97 -19.48 -20.20
CA VAL A 15 13.97 -18.02 -20.46
C VAL A 15 12.62 -17.38 -20.10
N LEU A 16 11.49 -18.06 -20.34
CA LEU A 16 10.16 -17.54 -19.95
C LEU A 16 9.96 -17.51 -18.43
N ALA A 17 10.52 -18.47 -17.68
CA ALA A 17 10.43 -18.50 -16.22
C ALA A 17 11.20 -17.35 -15.53
N GLY A 18 12.16 -16.72 -16.23
CA GLY A 18 12.94 -15.60 -15.71
C GLY A 18 12.18 -14.27 -15.59
N CYS A 19 11.08 -14.10 -16.35
CA CYS A 19 10.33 -12.84 -16.39
C CYS A 19 9.14 -12.79 -15.41
N SER A 20 8.68 -13.92 -14.86
CA SER A 20 7.50 -13.95 -13.98
C SER A 20 7.82 -13.76 -12.49
N GLY A 21 9.11 -13.67 -12.12
CA GLY A 21 9.56 -13.82 -10.74
C GLY A 21 10.27 -12.62 -10.14
N ALA A 22 10.25 -11.43 -10.76
CA ALA A 22 10.87 -10.26 -10.16
C ALA A 22 10.24 -10.00 -8.78
N PRO A 23 10.98 -10.12 -7.66
CA PRO A 23 10.44 -9.82 -6.36
C PRO A 23 9.98 -8.36 -6.38
N ALA A 24 8.77 -8.10 -5.88
CA ALA A 24 8.26 -6.74 -5.77
C ALA A 24 9.32 -5.89 -5.07
N MET A 25 9.86 -4.88 -5.76
CA MET A 25 10.97 -4.06 -5.27
C MET A 25 10.66 -3.62 -3.83
N GLN A 26 11.41 -4.19 -2.90
CA GLN A 26 11.30 -3.88 -1.48
C GLN A 26 12.23 -2.71 -1.22
N VAL A 27 11.66 -1.62 -0.69
CA VAL A 27 12.42 -0.45 -0.29
C VAL A 27 12.68 -0.59 1.20
N ASP A 28 13.93 -0.86 1.57
CA ASP A 28 14.31 -1.07 2.98
C ASP A 28 14.66 0.23 3.71
N ASN A 29 14.82 1.33 2.97
CA ASN A 29 15.05 2.64 3.57
C ASN A 29 13.75 3.20 4.17
N ALA A 30 13.66 3.22 5.50
CA ALA A 30 12.52 3.75 6.27
C ALA A 30 12.19 5.23 5.99
N THR A 31 13.11 6.01 5.44
CA THR A 31 12.88 7.41 5.05
C THR A 31 12.27 7.59 3.67
N SER A 32 12.19 6.52 2.87
CA SER A 32 11.57 6.58 1.55
C SER A 32 10.05 6.68 1.65
N PRO A 33 9.38 7.50 0.83
CA PRO A 33 7.92 7.51 0.76
C PRO A 33 7.35 6.16 0.29
N TYR A 34 8.16 5.32 -0.36
CA TYR A 34 7.79 3.99 -0.82
C TYR A 34 8.15 2.88 0.18
N PHE A 35 8.69 3.24 1.34
CA PHE A 35 8.91 2.28 2.42
C PHE A 35 7.58 1.68 2.84
N ARG A 36 7.54 0.35 2.95
CA ARG A 36 6.34 -0.37 3.31
C ARG A 36 6.44 -0.85 4.76
N PRO A 37 5.85 -0.14 5.73
CA PRO A 37 5.84 -0.60 7.12
C PRO A 37 5.15 -1.96 7.23
N GLY A 38 5.64 -2.83 8.12
CA GLY A 38 5.00 -4.11 8.44
C GLY A 38 3.81 -3.95 9.41
N PRO A 39 2.99 -5.00 9.60
CA PRO A 39 1.80 -5.00 10.48
C PRO A 39 2.03 -4.86 11.99
N ASP A 40 3.23 -4.49 12.43
CA ASP A 40 3.53 -4.12 13.83
C ASP A 40 4.21 -2.76 13.95
N ALA A 41 4.43 -2.09 12.80
CA ALA A 41 4.98 -0.75 12.78
C ALA A 41 4.06 0.23 13.51
N ARG A 42 4.66 1.33 13.94
CA ARG A 42 3.97 2.41 14.63
C ARG A 42 4.01 3.65 13.76
N VAL A 43 2.85 4.28 13.57
CA VAL A 43 2.71 5.57 12.89
C VAL A 43 2.46 6.63 13.94
N VAL A 44 3.20 7.73 13.85
CA VAL A 44 3.03 8.89 14.72
C VAL A 44 2.13 9.89 14.01
N MET A 45 0.99 10.18 14.62
CA MET A 45 0.06 11.21 14.17
C MET A 45 0.28 12.48 14.99
N LEU A 46 0.76 13.53 14.35
CA LEU A 46 1.16 14.78 15.01
C LEU A 46 0.02 15.77 15.20
N LYS A 47 -1.07 15.60 14.45
CA LYS A 47 -2.23 16.50 14.44
C LYS A 47 -3.49 15.70 14.72
N GLU A 48 -4.47 16.38 15.31
CA GLU A 48 -5.81 15.84 15.45
C GLU A 48 -6.43 15.59 14.07
N VAL A 49 -7.16 14.48 13.95
CA VAL A 49 -7.91 14.10 12.75
C VAL A 49 -9.39 14.15 13.05
N SER A 50 -10.14 14.90 12.25
CA SER A 50 -11.59 14.97 12.36
C SER A 50 -12.25 14.08 11.31
N LEU A 51 -13.22 13.28 11.75
CA LEU A 51 -14.09 12.46 10.93
C LEU A 51 -15.52 12.98 11.05
N GLN A 52 -16.16 13.19 9.89
CA GLN A 52 -17.53 13.67 9.84
C GLN A 52 -18.52 12.59 10.30
N PRO A 53 -19.77 12.98 10.65
CA PRO A 53 -20.84 12.03 10.89
C PRO A 53 -20.95 10.99 9.77
N ARG A 54 -21.11 9.72 10.15
CA ARG A 54 -21.21 8.57 9.24
C ARG A 54 -19.96 8.34 8.36
N GLN A 55 -18.80 8.82 8.79
CA GLN A 55 -17.52 8.54 8.15
C GLN A 55 -16.70 7.56 8.98
N LEU A 56 -16.19 6.49 8.35
CA LEU A 56 -15.32 5.49 8.99
C LEU A 56 -13.84 5.67 8.66
N ARG A 57 -13.54 6.44 7.61
CA ARG A 57 -12.19 6.52 7.05
C ARG A 57 -11.76 7.95 6.80
N ALA A 58 -10.56 8.29 7.23
CA ALA A 58 -9.84 9.49 6.83
C ALA A 58 -8.68 9.07 5.93
N PHE A 59 -8.47 9.80 4.83
CA PHE A 59 -7.43 9.51 3.86
C PHE A 59 -6.33 10.56 3.95
N PHE A 60 -5.10 10.12 3.71
CA PHE A 60 -3.92 10.95 3.78
C PHE A 60 -3.00 10.73 2.58
N GLN A 61 -2.48 11.81 2.02
CA GLN A 61 -1.42 11.81 1.02
C GLN A 61 -0.46 12.97 1.33
N ASP A 62 0.84 12.73 1.23
CA ASP A 62 1.89 13.71 1.56
C ASP A 62 1.75 14.37 2.95
N GLY A 63 1.28 13.58 3.92
CA GLY A 63 1.07 14.03 5.31
C GLY A 63 -0.14 14.96 5.52
N GLN A 64 -0.97 15.18 4.50
CA GLN A 64 -2.19 15.97 4.58
C GLN A 64 -3.42 15.07 4.56
N GLN A 65 -4.46 15.42 5.31
CA GLN A 65 -5.77 14.80 5.17
C GLN A 65 -6.40 15.27 3.86
N VAL A 66 -6.84 14.33 3.03
CA VAL A 66 -7.41 14.60 1.71
C VAL A 66 -8.72 13.84 1.52
N ASP A 67 -9.56 14.32 0.60
CA ASP A 67 -10.72 13.56 0.15
C ASP A 67 -10.29 12.34 -0.65
N ARG A 68 -11.03 11.23 -0.53
CA ARG A 68 -10.76 9.99 -1.29
C ARG A 68 -10.65 10.24 -2.79
N LYS A 69 -11.44 11.17 -3.34
CA LYS A 69 -11.46 11.51 -4.77
C LYS A 69 -10.24 12.30 -5.22
N ALA A 70 -9.53 12.95 -4.28
CA ALA A 70 -8.35 13.76 -4.56
C ALA A 70 -7.04 12.94 -4.48
N ILE A 71 -7.09 11.68 -4.04
CA ILE A 71 -5.92 10.81 -3.96
C ILE A 71 -5.41 10.54 -5.38
N ASN A 72 -4.12 10.82 -5.61
CA ASN A 72 -3.43 10.33 -6.78
C ASN A 72 -3.02 8.86 -6.58
N PRO A 73 -3.56 7.90 -7.36
CA PRO A 73 -3.30 6.48 -7.17
C PRO A 73 -1.87 6.06 -7.53
N HIS A 74 -1.10 6.94 -8.18
CA HIS A 74 0.30 6.68 -8.54
C HIS A 74 1.30 6.99 -7.41
N TYR A 75 0.81 7.57 -6.30
CA TYR A 75 1.64 7.92 -5.15
C TYR A 75 1.16 7.19 -3.90
N PRO A 76 2.07 6.90 -2.94
CA PRO A 76 1.70 6.31 -1.66
C PRO A 76 0.64 7.14 -0.93
N ASN A 77 -0.28 6.45 -0.26
CA ASN A 77 -1.32 7.06 0.55
C ASN A 77 -1.58 6.18 1.79
N CYS A 78 -2.15 6.78 2.82
CA CYS A 78 -2.58 6.08 4.03
C CYS A 78 -4.08 6.31 4.25
N ASP A 79 -4.76 5.35 4.86
CA ASP A 79 -6.09 5.56 5.44
C ASP A 79 -6.10 5.18 6.91
N LEU A 80 -6.76 6.00 7.71
CA LEU A 80 -7.13 5.68 9.08
C LEU A 80 -8.55 5.15 9.06
N GLU A 81 -8.78 3.98 9.63
CA GLU A 81 -10.08 3.33 9.68
C GLU A 81 -10.55 3.14 11.13
N LEU A 82 -11.82 3.47 11.39
CA LEU A 82 -12.50 3.19 12.64
C LEU A 82 -13.38 1.94 12.52
N ASN A 83 -13.45 1.17 13.60
CA ASN A 83 -14.27 -0.04 13.67
C ASN A 83 -15.78 0.24 13.81
N THR A 84 -16.16 1.44 14.23
CA THR A 84 -17.56 1.77 14.54
C THR A 84 -17.99 3.06 13.87
N LEU A 85 -19.21 3.04 13.31
CA LEU A 85 -19.83 4.23 12.75
C LEU A 85 -20.27 5.17 13.88
N ALA A 86 -20.18 6.46 13.61
CA ALA A 86 -20.64 7.53 14.50
C ALA A 86 -21.79 8.29 13.84
N HIS A 87 -22.81 8.65 14.60
CA HIS A 87 -23.83 9.61 14.14
C HIS A 87 -23.39 11.07 14.32
N GLU A 88 -22.29 11.30 15.05
CA GLU A 88 -21.72 12.61 15.33
C GLU A 88 -20.28 12.68 14.82
N ALA A 89 -19.76 13.90 14.67
CA ALA A 89 -18.36 14.09 14.31
C ALA A 89 -17.46 13.53 15.42
N ARG A 90 -16.35 12.89 15.03
CA ARG A 90 -15.35 12.36 15.98
C ARG A 90 -14.01 13.00 15.72
N SER A 91 -13.33 13.36 16.80
CA SER A 91 -11.92 13.72 16.80
C SER A 91 -11.10 12.50 17.21
N ILE A 92 -9.98 12.31 16.52
CA ILE A 92 -8.93 11.36 16.87
C ILE A 92 -7.71 12.18 17.28
N PRO A 93 -7.28 12.09 18.55
CA PRO A 93 -6.20 12.93 19.06
C PRO A 93 -4.86 12.59 18.39
N PRO A 94 -3.85 13.48 18.48
CA PRO A 94 -2.47 13.11 18.17
C PRO A 94 -2.02 11.92 19.02
N GLY A 95 -1.17 11.04 18.46
CA GLY A 95 -0.74 9.84 19.16
C GLY A 95 0.06 8.86 18.31
N ILE A 96 0.36 7.70 18.89
CA ILE A 96 1.06 6.61 18.22
C ILE A 96 0.06 5.49 17.96
N TYR A 97 -0.06 5.10 16.69
CA TYR A 97 -1.04 4.11 16.23
C TYR A 97 -0.35 2.91 15.61
N ALA A 98 -0.90 1.72 15.83
CA ALA A 98 -0.42 0.49 15.21
C ALA A 98 -0.86 0.39 13.75
N VAL A 99 0.06 0.02 12.86
CA VAL A 99 -0.27 -0.36 11.48
C VAL A 99 -0.87 -1.76 11.52
N THR A 100 -2.15 -1.91 11.17
CA THR A 100 -2.82 -3.23 11.19
C THR A 100 -2.72 -3.95 9.85
N ARG A 101 -2.57 -3.20 8.75
CA ARG A 101 -2.52 -3.74 7.38
C ARG A 101 -1.70 -2.84 6.48
N THR A 102 -1.00 -3.44 5.53
CA THR A 102 -0.37 -2.70 4.43
C THR A 102 -0.65 -3.41 3.11
N VAL A 103 -1.18 -2.66 2.16
CA VAL A 103 -1.57 -3.17 0.85
C VAL A 103 -0.65 -2.60 -0.22
N ARG A 104 -0.34 -3.42 -1.22
CA ARG A 104 0.27 -2.93 -2.46
C ARG A 104 -0.82 -2.91 -3.52
N SER A 105 -1.36 -1.73 -3.79
CA SER A 105 -2.24 -1.49 -4.92
C SER A 105 -1.38 -1.27 -6.15
N HIS A 106 -1.46 -2.17 -7.12
CA HIS A 106 -1.08 -1.85 -8.50
C HIS A 106 -2.35 -1.30 -9.15
N ALA A 107 -2.28 -0.09 -9.71
CA ALA A 107 -3.26 0.28 -10.72
C ALA A 107 -3.16 -0.77 -11.84
N PRO A 108 -4.26 -1.41 -12.27
CA PRO A 108 -4.20 -2.18 -13.50
C PRO A 108 -3.68 -1.24 -14.60
N LEU A 109 -2.64 -1.67 -15.30
CA LEU A 109 -2.23 -0.99 -16.53
C LEU A 109 -3.45 -1.07 -17.46
N ALA A 110 -4.02 0.09 -17.79
CA ALA A 110 -5.11 0.21 -18.74
C ALA A 110 -4.64 -0.18 -20.15
#